data_AF-A0A959WVT3-F1
#
_entry.id   AF-A0A959WVT3-F1
#
_cell.length_a   1.000
_cell.length_b   1.000
_cell.length_c   1.000
_cell.angle_alpha   90.00
_cell.angle_beta   90.00
_cell.angle_gamma   90.00
#
_symmetry.space_group_name_H-M   'P 1'
#
loop_
_entity.id
_entity.type
_entity.pdbx_description
1 polymer ?
#
loop_
_entity_poly.entity_id
_entity_poly.type
_entity_poly.pdbx_seq_one_letter_code
_entity_poly.pdbx_strand_id
1 'polypeptide(L)'
;MSARLLQAALLVAGAGAVVILLGVFGTGVEVAGLVAIVVGTILTAPAARGAESGWWPLLAVGTILSVLGALLALATDSVGGLVALVGGIMVVTGAAFGFPTRT
;
A
#
# COMPACT_ATOMS: atom_id res chain seq x y z
N MET A 1 11.96 -10.16 12.23
CA MET A 1 10.50 -9.92 12.29
C MET A 1 9.80 -11.26 12.17
N SER A 2 8.78 -11.55 12.98
CA SER A 2 8.08 -12.84 12.89
C SER A 2 7.19 -12.89 11.64
N ALA A 3 6.97 -14.09 11.08
CA ALA A 3 6.14 -14.27 9.88
C ALA A 3 4.72 -13.70 10.06
N ARG A 4 4.13 -13.87 11.25
CA ARG A 4 2.80 -13.31 11.58
C ARG A 4 2.77 -11.78 11.59
N LEU A 5 3.83 -11.14 12.09
CA LEU A 5 3.91 -9.67 12.09
C LEU A 5 4.02 -9.13 10.66
N LEU A 6 4.74 -9.83 9.79
CA LEU A 6 4.83 -9.50 8.37
C LEU A 6 3.48 -9.67 7.66
N GLN A 7 2.79 -10.79 7.90
CA GLN A 7 1.45 -11.00 7.37
C GLN A 7 0.49 -9.88 7.81
N ALA A 8 0.49 -9.54 9.10
CA ALA A 8 -0.35 -8.47 9.63
C ALA A 8 -0.04 -7.12 8.96
N ALA A 9 1.24 -6.75 8.83
CA ALA A 9 1.64 -5.50 8.18
C ALA A 9 1.23 -5.45 6.70
N LEU A 10 1.39 -6.56 5.97
CA LEU A 10 0.98 -6.66 4.56
C LEU A 10 -0.54 -6.64 4.39
N LEU A 11 -1.29 -7.28 5.30
CA LEU A 11 -2.75 -7.21 5.31
C LEU A 11 -3.24 -5.80 5.59
N VAL A 12 -2.61 -5.08 6.52
CA VAL A 12 -2.94 -3.68 6.81
C VAL A 12 -2.67 -2.80 5.58
N ALA A 13 -1.51 -2.96 4.93
CA ALA A 13 -1.21 -2.22 3.71
C ALA A 13 -2.18 -2.56 2.56
N GLY A 14 -2.44 -3.84 2.33
CA GLY A 14 -3.36 -4.31 1.31
C GLY A 14 -4.80 -3.86 1.55
N ALA A 15 -5.28 -3.89 2.79
CA ALA A 15 -6.61 -3.40 3.16
C ALA A 15 -6.73 -1.90 2.91
N GLY A 16 -5.72 -1.11 3.28
CA GLY A 16 -5.67 0.32 2.98
C GLY A 16 -5.73 0.60 1.47
N ALA A 17 -5.01 -0.18 0.67
CA ALA A 17 -5.05 -0.06 -0.79
C ALA A 17 -6.43 -0.42 -1.36
N VAL A 18 -7.08 -1.49 -0.87
CA VAL A 18 -8.44 -1.86 -1.30
C VAL A 18 -9.44 -0.74 -0.96
N VAL A 19 -9.32 -0.12 0.22
CA VAL A 19 -10.16 1.03 0.61
C VAL A 19 -10.02 2.18 -0.40
N ILE A 20 -8.79 2.52 -0.78
CA ILE A 20 -8.50 3.58 -1.77
C ILE A 20 -9.06 3.20 -3.16
N LEU A 21 -8.87 1.95 -3.58
CA LEU A 21 -9.33 1.46 -4.89
C LEU A 21 -10.87 1.44 -5.00
N LEU A 22 -11.56 1.17 -3.89
CA LEU A 22 -13.01 1.18 -3.87
C LEU A 22 -13.55 2.60 -4.08
N GLY A 23 -12.91 3.62 -3.51
CA GLY A 23 -13.32 5.02 -3.69
C GLY A 23 -14.77 5.33 -3.26
N VAL A 24 -15.42 4.41 -2.53
CA VAL A 24 -16.82 4.53 -2.10
C VAL A 24 -16.93 5.21 -0.72
N PHE A 25 -15.80 5.36 -0.02
CA PHE A 25 -15.78 5.86 1.33
C PHE A 25 -15.46 7.36 1.35
N GLY A 26 -16.03 8.11 2.30
CA GLY A 26 -15.72 9.53 2.46
C GLY A 26 -14.26 9.78 2.85
N THR A 27 -13.83 11.04 2.76
CA THR A 27 -12.44 11.50 2.91
C THR A 27 -11.73 10.96 4.17
N GLY A 28 -12.44 10.82 5.29
CA GLY A 28 -11.84 10.29 6.54
C GLY A 28 -11.36 8.84 6.42
N VAL A 29 -12.06 8.00 5.66
CA VAL A 29 -11.70 6.59 5.47
C VAL A 29 -10.57 6.45 4.45
N GLU A 30 -10.55 7.30 3.42
CA GLU A 30 -9.42 7.37 2.48
C GLU A 30 -8.12 7.76 3.19
N VAL A 31 -8.17 8.77 4.07
CA VAL A 31 -7.01 9.16 4.88
C VAL A 31 -6.54 8.01 5.77
N ALA A 32 -7.47 7.30 6.42
CA ALA A 32 -7.12 6.11 7.22
C ALA A 32 -6.50 5.00 6.36
N GLY A 33 -7.00 4.79 5.13
CA GLY A 33 -6.46 3.85 4.16
C GLY A 33 -5.03 4.21 3.74
N LEU A 34 -4.75 5.47 3.44
CA LEU A 34 -3.40 5.95 3.13
C LEU A 34 -2.44 5.75 4.29
N VAL A 35 -2.87 6.08 5.51
CA VAL A 35 -2.06 5.86 6.72
C VAL A 35 -1.77 4.37 6.90
N ALA A 36 -2.76 3.50 6.69
CA ALA A 36 -2.58 2.05 6.76
C ALA A 36 -1.56 1.53 5.72
N ILE A 37 -1.62 2.01 4.47
CA ILE A 37 -0.63 1.71 3.43
C ILE A 37 0.77 2.12 3.90
N VAL A 38 0.94 3.37 4.33
CA VAL A 38 2.24 3.92 4.73
C VAL A 38 2.82 3.15 5.92
N VAL A 39 2.02 2.94 6.96
CA VAL A 39 2.45 2.22 8.17
C VAL A 39 2.81 0.77 7.82
N GLY A 40 1.97 0.07 7.06
CA GLY A 40 2.26 -1.32 6.65
C GLY A 40 3.54 -1.42 5.82
N THR A 41 3.76 -0.47 4.91
CA THR A 41 5.00 -0.37 4.11
C THR A 41 6.24 -0.14 4.95
N ILE A 42 6.18 0.77 5.93
CA ILE A 42 7.30 1.03 6.83
C ILE A 42 7.60 -0.20 7.70
N LEU A 43 6.56 -0.83 8.25
CA LEU A 43 6.70 -2.01 9.10
C LEU A 43 7.28 -3.21 8.35
N THR A 44 7.06 -3.31 7.04
CA THR A 44 7.62 -4.38 6.21
C THR A 44 9.07 -4.15 5.78
N ALA A 45 9.59 -2.92 5.89
CA ALA A 45 10.94 -2.56 5.45
C ALA A 45 12.07 -3.41 6.10
N PRO A 46 12.05 -3.73 7.41
CA PRO A 46 13.09 -4.58 8.02
C PRO A 46 13.08 -6.01 7.48
N ALA A 47 11.91 -6.56 7.15
CA ALA A 47 11.77 -7.90 6.58
C ALA A 47 12.25 -7.94 5.13
N ALA A 48 12.10 -6.85 4.39
CA ALA A 48 12.54 -6.74 2.99
C ALA A 48 14.07 -6.69 2.82
N ARG A 49 14.82 -6.19 3.82
CA ARG A 49 16.30 -6.11 3.74
C ARG A 49 17.00 -7.47 3.63
N GLY A 50 16.30 -8.56 3.96
CA GLY A 50 16.80 -9.93 3.81
C GLY A 50 16.09 -10.73 2.72
N ALA A 51 15.19 -10.12 1.95
CA ALA A 51 14.46 -10.79 0.89
C ALA A 51 15.17 -10.58 -0.45
N GLU A 52 15.46 -11.66 -1.17
CA GLU A 52 16.03 -11.60 -2.54
C GLU A 52 14.99 -11.15 -3.58
N SER A 53 13.70 -11.10 -3.21
CA SER A 53 12.60 -10.80 -4.13
C SER A 53 12.27 -9.30 -4.18
N GLY A 54 12.07 -8.79 -5.41
CA GLY A 54 11.78 -7.38 -5.71
C GLY A 54 10.37 -6.88 -5.36
N TRP A 55 9.65 -7.54 -4.43
CA TRP A 55 8.28 -7.16 -4.05
C TRP A 55 8.24 -5.87 -3.22
N TRP A 56 9.25 -5.62 -2.37
CA TRP A 56 9.24 -4.45 -1.49
C TRP A 56 9.39 -3.13 -2.25
N PRO A 57 10.30 -3.00 -3.25
CA PRO A 57 10.30 -1.84 -4.14
C PRO A 57 8.95 -1.60 -4.80
N LEU A 58 8.25 -2.65 -5.24
CA LEU A 58 6.91 -2.53 -5.84
C LEU A 58 5.91 -1.94 -4.85
N LEU A 59 5.90 -2.44 -3.61
CA LEU A 59 5.04 -1.97 -2.52
C LEU A 59 5.39 -0.53 -2.09
N ALA A 60 6.68 -0.19 -2.02
CA ALA A 60 7.16 1.15 -1.69
C ALA A 60 6.80 2.18 -2.77
N VAL A 61 7.03 1.86 -4.05
CA VAL A 61 6.64 2.73 -5.17
C VAL A 61 5.13 2.89 -5.23
N GLY A 62 4.36 1.82 -5.05
CA GLY A 62 2.90 1.89 -4.98
C GLY A 62 2.41 2.79 -3.83
N THR A 63 3.09 2.73 -2.68
CA THR A 63 2.78 3.59 -1.53
C THR A 63 3.03 5.06 -1.86
N ILE A 64 4.18 5.38 -2.46
CA ILE A 64 4.52 6.74 -2.88
C ILE A 64 3.49 7.26 -3.88
N LEU A 65 3.15 6.47 -4.90
CA LEU A 65 2.13 6.83 -5.88
C LEU A 65 0.76 7.03 -5.25
N SER A 66 0.37 6.20 -4.27
CA SER A 66 -0.91 6.36 -3.57
C SER A 66 -0.98 7.69 -2.81
N VAL A 67 0.11 8.07 -2.12
CA VAL A 67 0.21 9.35 -1.41
C VAL A 67 0.23 10.52 -2.40
N LEU A 68 1.04 10.45 -3.44
CA LEU A 68 1.11 11.50 -4.46
C LEU A 68 -0.22 11.65 -5.20
N GLY A 69 -0.90 10.56 -5.54
CA GLY A 69 -2.21 10.57 -6.17
C GLY A 69 -3.26 11.25 -5.31
N ALA A 70 -3.28 10.95 -4.00
CA ALA A 70 -4.17 11.62 -3.05
C ALA A 70 -3.88 13.12 -2.95
N LEU A 71 -2.60 13.52 -2.88
CA LEU A 71 -2.21 14.93 -2.88
C LEU A 71 -2.59 15.63 -4.19
N LEU A 72 -2.44 14.94 -5.32
CA LEU A 72 -2.75 15.46 -6.64
C LEU A 72 -4.27 15.57 -6.85
N ALA A 73 -5.08 14.72 -6.22
CA ALA A 73 -6.54 14.81 -6.25
C ALA A 73 -7.03 16.14 -5.65
N LEU A 74 -6.30 16.71 -4.68
CA LEU A 74 -6.60 18.04 -4.15
C LEU A 74 -6.48 19.16 -5.18
N ALA A 75 -5.70 18.95 -6.25
CA ALA A 75 -5.51 19.92 -7.33
C ALA A 75 -6.30 19.54 -8.60
N THR A 76 -6.33 18.26 -8.94
CA THR A 76 -6.94 17.69 -10.14
C THR A 76 -7.51 16.29 -9.84
N ASP A 77 -8.81 16.20 -9.61
CA ASP A 77 -9.47 14.94 -9.23
C ASP A 77 -9.19 13.78 -10.20
N SER A 78 -9.24 14.04 -11.52
CA SER A 78 -9.08 13.01 -12.55
C SER A 78 -7.66 12.42 -12.60
N VAL A 79 -6.63 13.26 -12.56
CA VAL A 79 -5.23 12.81 -12.61
C VAL A 79 -4.83 12.19 -11.27
N GLY A 80 -5.26 12.80 -10.15
CA GLY A 80 -4.98 12.27 -8.81
C GLY A 80 -5.60 10.90 -8.59
N GLY A 81 -6.86 10.70 -9.00
CA GLY A 81 -7.54 9.42 -8.93
C GLY A 81 -6.82 8.33 -9.74
N LEU A 82 -6.34 8.63 -10.95
CA LEU A 82 -5.59 7.67 -11.77
C LEU A 82 -4.25 7.30 -11.14
N VAL A 83 -3.52 8.27 -10.59
CA VAL A 83 -2.24 8.00 -9.92
C VAL A 83 -2.46 7.18 -8.65
N ALA A 84 -3.50 7.48 -7.88
CA ALA A 84 -3.89 6.73 -6.69
C ALA A 84 -4.32 5.29 -7.05
N LEU A 85 -5.04 5.10 -8.16
CA LEU A 85 -5.43 3.79 -8.68
C LEU A 85 -4.20 2.94 -8.99
N VAL A 86 -3.25 3.46 -9.77
CA VAL A 86 -2.01 2.76 -10.11
C VAL A 86 -1.20 2.44 -8.86
N GLY A 87 -1.09 3.39 -7.93
CA GLY A 87 -0.44 3.20 -6.64
C GLY A 87 -1.08 2.08 -5.83
N GLY A 88 -2.40 2.08 -5.69
CA GLY A 88 -3.15 1.06 -4.96
C GLY A 88 -2.96 -0.34 -5.56
N ILE A 89 -3.01 -0.48 -6.89
CA ILE A 89 -2.76 -1.76 -7.56
C ILE A 89 -1.33 -2.27 -7.27
N MET A 90 -0.33 -1.39 -7.32
CA MET A 90 1.06 -1.77 -6.99
C MET A 90 1.19 -2.20 -5.52
N VAL A 91 0.53 -1.53 -4.58
CA VAL A 91 0.53 -1.92 -3.17
C VAL A 91 -0.08 -3.31 -2.98
N VAL A 92 -1.25 -3.56 -3.56
CA VAL A 92 -1.91 -4.88 -3.49
C VAL A 92 -1.01 -5.97 -4.08
N THR A 93 -0.42 -5.70 -5.23
CA THR A 93 0.47 -6.65 -5.93
C THR A 93 1.74 -6.92 -5.12
N GLY A 94 2.37 -5.87 -4.59
CA GLY A 94 3.55 -5.99 -3.74
C GLY A 94 3.24 -6.73 -2.44
N ALA A 95 2.05 -6.53 -1.88
CA ALA A 95 1.60 -7.22 -0.69
C ALA A 95 1.33 -8.70 -0.94
N ALA A 96 0.73 -9.04 -2.09
CA ALA A 96 0.49 -10.41 -2.50
C ALA A 96 1.81 -11.18 -2.71
N PHE A 97 2.79 -10.58 -3.38
CA PHE A 97 4.10 -11.21 -3.60
C PHE A 97 4.97 -11.29 -2.34
N GLY A 98 4.84 -10.32 -1.44
CA GLY A 98 5.54 -10.30 -0.16
C GLY A 98 4.93 -11.23 0.90
N PHE A 99 3.72 -11.76 0.66
CA PHE A 99 2.98 -12.51 1.67
C PHE A 99 3.65 -13.87 1.94
N PRO A 100 4.12 -14.14 3.18
CA PRO A 100 4.74 -15.43 3.48
C PRO A 100 3.67 -16.52 3.55
N THR A 101 3.71 -17.45 2.60
CA THR A 101 2.76 -18.57 2.46
C THR A 101 3.22 -19.84 3.19
N ARG A 102 4.48 -19.91 3.63
CA ARG A 102 5.04 -21.03 4.40
C ARG A 102 5.39 -20.57 5.81
N THR A 103 4.72 -21.14 6.80
CA THR A 103 5.00 -21.01 8.24
C THR A 103 5.96 -22.08 8.71
#